data_AF-C6XNH6-F1
#
_entry.id   AF-C6XNH6-F1
#
_cell.length_a   1.000
_cell.length_b   1.000
_cell.length_c   1.000
_cell.angle_alpha   90.00
_cell.angle_beta   90.00
_cell.angle_gamma   90.00
#
_symmetry.space_group_name_H-M   'P 1'
#
loop_
_entity.id
_entity.type
_entity.pdbx_description
1 polymer ?
#
loop_
_entity_poly.entity_id
_entity_poly.type
_entity_poly.pdbx_seq_one_letter_code
_entity_poly.pdbx_strand_id
1 'polypeptide(L)'
;MDLKILIRSDNKKVESLGEWKQGHIPRSSFPMSKVANKQFKYGKSYSWRVVKLNIEKYECRILLLLNEEKQIFRARLGVEVEGDMRVMCEHEWHASEPGWHCHINRKTIDETYPGQVRGGTYRWPKQIVHDMFQINRGNAVDKAFTVYNVNVSGTLL
;
A
#
# COMPACT_ATOMS: atom_id res chain seq x y z
N MET A 1 6.55 -11.81 12.79
CA MET A 1 5.30 -11.03 13.01
C MET A 1 4.39 -11.20 11.81
N ASP A 2 3.08 -11.36 11.99
CA ASP A 2 2.10 -11.45 10.88
C ASP A 2 1.40 -10.12 10.58
N LEU A 3 0.60 -10.07 9.52
CA LEU A 3 -0.13 -8.86 9.11
C LEU A 3 -1.10 -8.34 10.19
N LYS A 4 -1.77 -9.24 10.91
CA LYS A 4 -2.81 -8.86 11.89
C LYS A 4 -2.17 -8.12 13.06
N ILE A 5 -1.04 -8.63 13.56
CA ILE A 5 -0.25 -7.98 14.61
C ILE A 5 0.31 -6.65 14.10
N LEU A 6 0.84 -6.61 12.87
CA LEU A 6 1.39 -5.40 12.28
C LEU A 6 0.35 -4.26 12.17
N ILE A 7 -0.85 -4.54 11.65
CA ILE A 7 -1.94 -3.55 11.55
C ILE A 7 -2.47 -3.15 12.92
N ARG A 8 -2.49 -4.05 13.91
CA ARG A 8 -3.02 -3.76 15.24
C ARG A 8 -2.00 -3.15 16.21
N SER A 9 -0.74 -3.04 15.83
CA SER A 9 0.28 -2.38 16.66
C SER A 9 -0.12 -0.95 16.97
N ASP A 10 -0.02 -0.55 18.24
CA ASP A 10 -0.24 0.83 18.67
C ASP A 10 1.02 1.70 18.46
N ASN A 11 2.17 1.08 18.22
CA ASN A 11 3.45 1.74 18.01
C ASN A 11 3.73 1.95 16.52
N LYS A 12 2.92 2.81 15.89
CA LYS A 12 3.15 3.27 14.52
C LYS A 12 3.62 4.72 14.53
N LYS A 13 4.74 4.97 13.86
CA LYS A 13 5.30 6.31 13.71
C LYS A 13 5.45 6.66 12.23
N VAL A 14 4.73 7.67 11.77
CA VAL A 14 4.91 8.19 10.40
C VAL A 14 6.19 9.00 10.35
N GLU A 15 7.12 8.61 9.46
CA GLU A 15 8.38 9.32 9.26
C GLU A 15 8.26 10.37 8.15
N SER A 16 7.50 10.07 7.09
CA SER A 16 7.24 11.03 6.01
C SER A 16 6.04 10.61 5.15
N LEU A 17 5.31 11.58 4.62
CA LEU A 17 4.21 11.33 3.67
C LEU A 17 4.69 11.21 2.22
N GLY A 18 5.85 11.77 1.91
CA GLY A 18 6.36 11.89 0.55
C GLY A 18 5.50 12.80 -0.35
N GLU A 19 6.00 13.05 -1.55
CA GLU A 19 5.29 13.86 -2.56
C GLU A 19 4.48 12.98 -3.51
N TRP A 20 3.44 13.57 -4.09
CA TRP A 20 2.76 12.97 -5.23
C TRP A 20 3.65 13.06 -6.47
N LYS A 21 3.86 11.92 -7.12
CA LYS A 21 4.63 11.78 -8.35
C LYS A 21 3.78 11.08 -9.41
N GLN A 22 4.26 11.06 -10.65
CA GLN A 22 3.59 10.40 -11.78
C GLN A 22 4.57 9.47 -12.51
N GLY A 23 4.04 8.56 -13.32
CA GLY A 23 4.86 7.72 -14.18
C GLY A 23 5.51 6.53 -13.47
N HIS A 24 6.82 6.36 -13.69
CA HIS A 24 7.58 5.23 -13.14
C HIS A 24 7.82 5.38 -11.64
N ILE A 25 7.59 4.31 -10.87
CA ILE A 25 7.96 4.23 -9.45
C ILE A 25 9.36 3.64 -9.35
N PRO A 26 10.39 4.42 -8.96
CA PRO A 26 11.74 3.93 -8.91
C PRO A 26 11.93 2.96 -7.74
N ARG A 27 12.88 2.03 -7.87
CA ARG A 27 13.22 1.04 -6.84
C ARG A 27 13.60 1.69 -5.50
N SER A 28 14.22 2.87 -5.52
CA SER A 28 14.56 3.63 -4.31
C SER A 28 13.33 4.07 -3.51
N SER A 29 12.19 4.28 -4.16
CA SER A 29 10.92 4.65 -3.51
C SER A 29 10.17 3.44 -2.97
N PHE A 30 10.18 2.32 -3.69
CA PHE A 30 9.52 1.09 -3.27
C PHE A 30 10.30 -0.13 -3.82
N PRO A 31 11.26 -0.67 -3.06
CA PRO A 31 12.19 -1.67 -3.57
C PRO A 31 11.48 -3.00 -3.80
N MET A 32 11.43 -3.44 -5.05
CA MET A 32 10.76 -4.67 -5.47
C MET A 32 11.65 -5.41 -6.46
N SER A 33 12.57 -6.22 -5.95
CA SER A 33 13.67 -6.79 -6.77
C SER A 33 13.23 -7.81 -7.82
N LYS A 34 12.14 -8.55 -7.57
CA LYS A 34 11.66 -9.64 -8.44
C LYS A 34 10.47 -9.25 -9.30
N VAL A 35 10.11 -7.98 -9.30
CA VAL A 35 9.00 -7.49 -10.11
C VAL A 35 9.47 -7.25 -11.54
N ALA A 36 8.72 -7.79 -12.50
CA ALA A 36 8.98 -7.56 -13.92
C ALA A 36 8.96 -6.05 -14.22
N ASN A 37 9.88 -5.59 -15.08
CA ASN A 37 10.10 -4.18 -15.46
C ASN A 37 8.84 -3.38 -15.87
N LYS A 38 7.70 -4.01 -16.11
CA LYS A 38 6.43 -3.38 -16.50
C LYS A 38 5.53 -3.05 -15.31
N GLN A 39 5.53 -3.86 -14.26
CA GLN A 39 4.85 -3.53 -13.02
C GLN A 39 5.63 -2.35 -12.40
N PHE A 40 4.96 -1.26 -12.01
CA PHE A 40 5.55 0.05 -11.66
C PHE A 40 5.87 1.01 -12.81
N LYS A 41 5.46 0.71 -14.05
CA LYS A 41 5.41 1.70 -15.13
C LYS A 41 3.96 2.10 -15.36
N TYR A 42 3.54 3.18 -14.70
CA TYR A 42 2.20 3.70 -14.87
C TYR A 42 2.17 4.84 -15.89
N GLY A 43 1.02 5.00 -16.57
CA GLY A 43 0.81 6.13 -17.48
C GLY A 43 0.68 7.46 -16.72
N LYS A 44 0.72 8.58 -17.45
CA LYS A 44 0.67 9.94 -16.87
C LYS A 44 -0.59 10.23 -16.03
N SER A 45 -1.70 9.55 -16.32
CA SER A 45 -2.95 9.67 -15.56
C SER A 45 -2.91 9.00 -14.18
N TYR A 46 -1.88 8.21 -13.88
CA TYR A 46 -1.66 7.68 -12.55
C TYR A 46 -0.74 8.57 -11.75
N SER A 47 -1.18 8.86 -10.54
CA SER A 47 -0.38 9.51 -9.51
C SER A 47 -0.01 8.47 -8.45
N TRP A 48 1.18 8.56 -7.89
CA TRP A 48 1.62 7.69 -6.81
C TRP A 48 2.35 8.48 -5.73
N ARG A 49 2.32 7.97 -4.51
CA ARG A 49 2.99 8.54 -3.33
C ARG A 49 3.46 7.40 -2.44
N VAL A 50 4.58 7.59 -1.75
CA VAL A 50 5.06 6.62 -0.74
C VAL A 50 5.07 7.30 0.61
N VAL A 51 4.30 6.76 1.55
CA VAL A 51 4.40 7.08 2.98
C VAL A 51 5.41 6.14 3.60
N LYS A 52 6.37 6.68 4.35
CA LYS A 52 7.30 5.91 5.18
C LYS A 52 6.85 5.96 6.62
N LEU A 53 6.84 4.81 7.27
CA LEU A 53 6.46 4.69 8.67
C LEU A 53 7.23 3.54 9.33
N ASN A 54 7.46 3.66 10.63
CA ASN A 54 7.96 2.58 11.46
C ASN A 54 6.80 1.93 12.20
N ILE A 55 6.79 0.60 12.24
CA ILE A 55 5.84 -0.18 13.04
C ILE A 55 6.67 -1.14 13.89
N GLU A 56 6.68 -0.91 15.20
CA GLU A 56 7.62 -1.58 16.11
C GLU A 56 9.08 -1.40 15.65
N LYS A 57 9.77 -2.51 15.35
CA LYS A 57 11.15 -2.54 14.83
C LYS A 57 11.24 -2.57 13.30
N TYR A 58 10.10 -2.51 12.60
CA TYR A 58 10.04 -2.72 11.17
C TYR A 58 9.89 -1.39 10.42
N GLU A 59 10.80 -1.16 9.48
CA GLU A 59 10.65 -0.09 8.49
C GLU A 59 9.58 -0.51 7.48
N CYS A 60 8.53 0.29 7.37
CA CYS A 60 7.39 0.02 6.52
C CYS A 60 7.21 1.13 5.49
N ARG A 61 6.59 0.77 4.37
CA ARG A 61 6.15 1.72 3.35
C ARG A 61 4.72 1.44 2.94
N ILE A 62 3.93 2.50 2.81
CA ILE A 62 2.63 2.46 2.16
C ILE A 62 2.78 3.12 0.80
N LEU A 63 2.66 2.33 -0.26
CA LEU A 63 2.60 2.86 -1.62
C LEU A 63 1.15 3.11 -2.00
N LEU A 64 0.84 4.37 -2.30
CA LEU A 64 -0.42 4.81 -2.86
C LEU A 64 -0.31 4.91 -4.37
N LEU A 65 -1.33 4.43 -5.07
CA LEU A 65 -1.53 4.60 -6.49
C LEU A 65 -2.96 5.07 -6.73
N LEU A 66 -3.12 6.16 -7.47
CA LEU A 66 -4.40 6.82 -7.69
C LEU A 66 -4.56 7.18 -9.17
N ASN A 67 -5.74 6.89 -9.71
CA ASN A 67 -6.21 7.41 -10.99
C ASN A 67 -7.67 7.81 -10.80
N GLU A 68 -7.93 9.11 -10.65
CA GLU A 68 -9.27 9.63 -10.32
C GLU A 68 -10.25 9.45 -11.49
N GLU A 69 -9.79 9.66 -12.72
CA GLU A 69 -10.61 9.50 -13.94
C GLU A 69 -11.08 8.06 -14.12
N LYS A 70 -10.17 7.10 -13.95
CA LYS A 70 -10.50 5.66 -14.04
C LYS A 70 -11.11 5.13 -12.75
N GLN A 71 -11.20 5.96 -11.72
CA GLN A 71 -11.58 5.59 -10.37
C GLN A 71 -10.81 4.34 -9.93
N ILE A 72 -9.49 4.46 -9.79
CA ILE A 72 -8.62 3.39 -9.31
C ILE A 72 -7.85 3.91 -8.13
N PHE A 73 -7.93 3.19 -7.02
CA PHE A 73 -7.10 3.42 -5.85
C PHE A 73 -6.46 2.14 -5.40
N ARG A 74 -5.17 2.21 -5.06
CA ARG A 74 -4.46 1.13 -4.40
C ARG A 74 -3.62 1.69 -3.27
N ALA A 75 -3.71 1.06 -2.11
CA ALA A 75 -2.79 1.26 -1.00
C ALA A 75 -2.09 -0.08 -0.75
N ARG A 76 -0.77 -0.09 -0.77
CA ARG A 76 0.04 -1.30 -0.59
C ARG A 76 0.97 -1.15 0.60
N LEU A 77 0.81 -1.99 1.61
CA LEU A 77 1.66 -2.06 2.78
C LEU A 77 2.78 -3.09 2.56
N GLY A 78 4.02 -2.61 2.59
CA GLY A 78 5.22 -3.43 2.55
C GLY A 78 6.11 -3.19 3.75
N VAL A 79 6.85 -4.23 4.14
CA VAL A 79 7.92 -4.18 5.14
C VAL A 79 9.25 -4.29 4.42
N GLU A 80 10.18 -3.39 4.72
CA GLU A 80 11.54 -3.44 4.18
C GLU A 80 12.38 -4.46 4.94
N VAL A 81 12.98 -5.40 4.21
CA VAL A 81 13.94 -6.36 4.76
C VAL A 81 15.06 -6.54 3.75
N GLU A 82 16.30 -6.32 4.18
CA GLU A 82 17.51 -6.50 3.35
C GLU A 82 17.46 -5.70 2.03
N GLY A 83 16.88 -4.50 2.05
CA GLY A 83 16.77 -3.62 0.88
C GLY A 83 15.73 -4.06 -0.15
N ASP A 84 14.77 -4.91 0.22
CA ASP A 84 13.64 -5.34 -0.60
C ASP A 84 12.32 -5.27 0.19
N MET A 85 11.19 -5.16 -0.51
CA MET A 85 9.88 -5.13 0.13
C MET A 85 9.26 -6.51 0.22
N ARG A 86 8.76 -6.84 1.40
CA ARG A 86 7.82 -7.93 1.65
C ARG A 86 6.42 -7.34 1.71
N VAL A 87 5.65 -7.51 0.64
CA VAL A 87 4.29 -6.97 0.55
C VAL A 87 3.36 -7.80 1.42
N MET A 88 2.83 -7.17 2.47
CA MET A 88 1.97 -7.84 3.44
C MET A 88 0.51 -7.77 3.00
N CYS A 89 0.07 -6.65 2.42
CA CYS A 89 -1.23 -6.56 1.79
C CYS A 89 -1.38 -5.37 0.83
N GLU A 90 -2.40 -5.42 -0.01
CA GLU A 90 -2.80 -4.36 -0.95
C GLU A 90 -4.31 -4.18 -0.92
N HIS A 91 -4.78 -3.05 -0.43
CA HIS A 91 -6.18 -2.63 -0.53
C HIS A 91 -6.41 -1.95 -1.87
N GLU A 92 -7.46 -2.34 -2.57
CA GLU A 92 -7.77 -1.89 -3.91
C GLU A 92 -9.24 -1.50 -4.03
N TRP A 93 -9.48 -0.48 -4.85
CA TRP A 93 -10.77 -0.14 -5.41
C TRP A 93 -10.59 0.13 -6.90
N HIS A 94 -11.46 -0.41 -7.75
CA HIS A 94 -11.48 -0.09 -9.18
C HIS A 94 -12.87 -0.19 -9.81
N ALA A 95 -13.22 0.75 -10.68
CA ALA A 95 -14.56 0.83 -11.27
C ALA A 95 -14.94 -0.40 -12.11
N SER A 96 -13.96 -1.09 -12.69
CA SER A 96 -14.18 -2.28 -13.52
C SER A 96 -14.59 -3.52 -12.72
N GLU A 97 -14.30 -3.56 -11.42
CA GLU A 97 -14.87 -4.55 -10.48
C GLU A 97 -15.29 -3.76 -9.23
N PRO A 98 -16.45 -3.06 -9.30
CA PRO A 98 -16.75 -1.96 -8.40
C PRO A 98 -16.81 -2.38 -6.94
N GLY A 99 -15.84 -1.92 -6.13
CA GLY A 99 -15.84 -1.98 -4.68
C GLY A 99 -14.51 -2.36 -4.05
N TRP A 100 -14.51 -2.50 -2.73
CA TRP A 100 -13.30 -2.72 -1.94
C TRP A 100 -12.93 -4.19 -1.85
N HIS A 101 -11.65 -4.49 -2.11
CA HIS A 101 -11.01 -5.74 -1.70
C HIS A 101 -9.55 -5.52 -1.30
N CYS A 102 -9.00 -6.53 -0.65
CA CYS A 102 -7.64 -6.57 -0.18
C CYS A 102 -7.00 -7.88 -0.63
N HIS A 103 -5.81 -7.79 -1.21
CA HIS A 103 -4.91 -8.93 -1.37
C HIS A 103 -4.07 -9.05 -0.11
N ILE A 104 -4.16 -10.17 0.59
CA ILE A 104 -3.55 -10.38 1.90
C ILE A 104 -2.52 -11.50 1.82
N ASN A 105 -1.32 -11.26 2.32
CA ASN A 105 -0.38 -12.32 2.66
C ASN A 105 -0.68 -12.81 4.09
N ARG A 106 -0.98 -14.11 4.22
CA ARG A 106 -1.27 -14.73 5.52
C ARG A 106 -0.03 -15.24 6.25
N LYS A 107 1.11 -15.23 5.58
CA LYS A 107 2.39 -15.64 6.16
C LYS A 107 2.92 -14.56 7.09
N THR A 108 3.89 -14.92 7.93
CA THR A 108 4.67 -13.93 8.67
C THR A 108 5.55 -13.09 7.72
N ILE A 109 6.09 -11.98 8.23
CA ILE A 109 7.08 -11.16 7.52
C ILE A 109 8.26 -12.01 7.05
N ASP A 110 8.74 -12.97 7.84
CA ASP A 110 9.94 -13.74 7.51
C ASP A 110 9.68 -14.84 6.45
N GLU A 111 8.43 -15.31 6.37
CA GLU A 111 7.98 -16.31 5.41
C GLU A 111 7.44 -15.68 4.10
N THR A 112 7.26 -14.36 4.08
CA THR A 112 6.78 -13.62 2.92
C THR A 112 7.92 -13.43 1.91
N TYR A 113 7.66 -13.75 0.65
CA TYR A 113 8.68 -13.65 -0.39
C TYR A 113 9.05 -12.18 -0.66
N PRO A 114 10.34 -11.82 -0.59
CA PRO A 114 10.79 -10.47 -0.90
C PRO A 114 10.66 -10.18 -2.40
N GLY A 115 10.33 -8.93 -2.71
CA GLY A 115 10.32 -8.40 -4.06
C GLY A 115 9.16 -8.87 -4.92
N GLN A 116 8.09 -9.43 -4.34
CA GLN A 116 6.89 -9.87 -5.06
C GLN A 116 5.64 -9.11 -4.60
N VAL A 117 4.75 -8.76 -5.53
CA VAL A 117 3.52 -8.01 -5.22
C VAL A 117 2.42 -8.93 -4.67
N ARG A 118 2.24 -10.12 -5.28
CA ARG A 118 1.10 -11.02 -5.00
C ARG A 118 1.50 -12.49 -4.80
N GLY A 119 2.73 -12.75 -4.36
CA GLY A 119 3.22 -14.10 -4.11
C GLY A 119 2.46 -14.81 -2.99
N GLY A 120 1.50 -15.66 -3.33
CA GLY A 120 0.70 -16.41 -2.34
C GLY A 120 -0.36 -15.58 -1.60
N THR A 121 -0.82 -14.47 -2.19
CA THR A 121 -1.85 -13.62 -1.57
C THR A 121 -3.27 -14.13 -1.81
N TYR A 122 -4.14 -13.89 -0.84
CA TYR A 122 -5.56 -14.24 -0.87
C TYR A 122 -6.42 -12.96 -0.95
N ARG A 123 -7.44 -12.94 -1.82
CA ARG A 123 -8.37 -11.80 -1.98
C ARG A 123 -9.48 -11.84 -0.92
N TRP A 124 -9.73 -10.72 -0.25
CA TRP A 124 -10.76 -10.56 0.78
C TRP A 124 -11.44 -9.18 0.72
N PRO A 125 -12.76 -9.06 0.91
CA PRO A 125 -13.75 -10.14 0.93
C PRO A 125 -13.84 -10.85 -0.44
N LYS A 126 -14.39 -12.07 -0.46
CA LYS A 126 -14.62 -12.80 -1.73
C LYS A 126 -15.69 -12.12 -2.58
N GLN A 127 -16.71 -11.56 -1.91
CA GLN A 127 -17.74 -10.74 -2.54
C GLN A 127 -17.37 -9.28 -2.38
N ILE A 128 -17.55 -8.51 -3.44
CA ILE A 128 -17.16 -7.12 -3.48
C ILE A 128 -18.15 -6.30 -2.66
N VAL A 129 -17.64 -5.43 -1.79
CA VAL A 129 -18.46 -4.43 -1.08
C VAL A 129 -18.61 -3.23 -2.00
N HIS A 130 -19.80 -3.07 -2.57
CA HIS A 130 -20.11 -1.94 -3.43
C HIS A 130 -20.15 -0.65 -2.61
N ASP A 131 -19.27 0.28 -2.98
CA ASP A 131 -19.18 1.61 -2.41
C ASP A 131 -18.78 2.57 -3.53
N MET A 132 -19.23 3.83 -3.45
CA MET A 132 -18.90 4.83 -4.46
C MET A 132 -17.44 5.25 -4.35
N PHE A 133 -16.80 5.52 -5.50
CA PHE A 133 -15.46 6.06 -5.50
C PHE A 133 -15.47 7.51 -5.02
N GLN A 134 -14.89 7.76 -3.85
CA GLN A 134 -14.80 9.10 -3.26
C GLN A 134 -13.35 9.46 -2.90
N ILE A 135 -12.38 8.86 -3.60
CA ILE A 135 -10.95 9.02 -3.28
C ILE A 135 -10.30 9.98 -4.26
N ASN A 136 -9.62 10.98 -3.74
CA ASN A 136 -8.83 11.95 -4.49
C ASN A 136 -7.47 12.16 -3.81
N ARG A 137 -6.60 12.99 -4.40
CA ARG A 137 -5.27 13.27 -3.82
C ARG A 137 -5.31 13.85 -2.40
N GLY A 138 -6.38 14.56 -2.04
CA GLY A 138 -6.57 15.21 -0.74
C GLY A 138 -6.87 14.24 0.39
N ASN A 139 -7.58 13.13 0.12
CA ASN A 139 -8.01 12.17 1.14
C ASN A 139 -7.40 10.76 1.00
N ALA A 140 -6.62 10.50 -0.06
CA ALA A 140 -6.04 9.18 -0.32
C ALA A 140 -5.11 8.70 0.81
N VAL A 141 -4.40 9.61 1.48
CA VAL A 141 -3.55 9.28 2.64
C VAL A 141 -4.42 8.87 3.83
N ASP A 142 -5.43 9.68 4.17
CA ASP A 142 -6.35 9.39 5.28
C ASP A 142 -7.08 8.07 5.06
N LYS A 143 -7.47 7.78 3.81
CA LYS A 143 -8.08 6.49 3.48
C LYS A 143 -7.11 5.33 3.70
N ALA A 144 -5.84 5.49 3.31
CA ALA A 144 -4.80 4.49 3.55
C ALA A 144 -4.52 4.32 5.05
N PHE A 145 -4.51 5.40 5.82
CA PHE A 145 -4.31 5.38 7.27
C PHE A 145 -5.47 4.69 7.98
N THR A 146 -6.69 4.94 7.53
CA THR A 146 -7.89 4.24 8.04
C THR A 146 -7.77 2.73 7.82
N VAL A 147 -7.45 2.28 6.59
CA VAL A 147 -7.37 0.82 6.31
C VAL A 147 -6.20 0.12 7.00
N TYR A 148 -5.13 0.86 7.34
CA TYR A 148 -3.96 0.33 8.03
C TYR A 148 -3.88 0.68 9.51
N ASN A 149 -4.94 1.28 10.06
CA ASN A 149 -5.02 1.72 11.44
C ASN A 149 -3.78 2.55 11.86
N VAL A 150 -3.39 3.51 11.01
CA VAL A 150 -2.30 4.45 11.28
C VAL A 150 -2.90 5.68 11.93
N ASN A 151 -2.69 5.81 13.24
CA ASN A 151 -3.07 6.99 13.98
C ASN A 151 -1.92 7.99 13.95
N VAL A 152 -2.22 9.22 13.56
CA VAL A 152 -1.24 10.30 13.57
C VAL A 152 -1.53 11.16 14.78
N SER A 153 -0.70 11.02 15.80
CA SER A 153 -0.73 11.91 16.96
C SER A 153 0.05 13.17 16.62
N GLY A 154 -0.65 14.25 16.27
CA GLY A 154 -0.05 15.56 15.95
C GLY A 154 -0.20 15.98 14.48
N THR A 155 -0.07 17.28 14.23
CA THR A 155 -0.28 17.87 12.90
C THR A 155 0.81 17.41 11.93
N LEU A 156 0.42 16.67 10.89
CA LEU A 156 1.25 16.46 9.70
C LEU A 156 1.22 17.75 8.88
N LEU A 157 2.19 18.64 9.13
CA LEU A 157 2.47 19.81 8.29
C LEU A 157 3.61 19.50 7.32
#